data_AF-A0A832WVC9-F1
#
_entry.id   AF-A0A832WVC9-F1
#
_cell.length_a   1.000
_cell.length_b   1.000
_cell.length_c   1.000
_cell.angle_alpha   90.00
_cell.angle_beta   90.00
_cell.angle_gamma   90.00
#
_symmetry.space_group_name_H-M   'P 1'
#
loop_
_entity.id
_entity.type
_entity.pdbx_description
1 polymer ?
#
loop_
_entity_poly.entity_id
_entity_poly.type
_entity_poly.pdbx_seq_one_letter_code
_entity_poly.pdbx_strand_id
1 'polypeptide(L)'
;MNNCNDLINIGISLYNSSKFKEAYEKFNEALNLCSNDEKVILWKGKTELMMGKLDEAIKTLQTVPNIAEAQYSLSLALYLYSFFIKDHQKILQDALFYASEAVRNSKNNKVLNNLSNLLEILILAELNLTNEAMQILTKSNISFPFALSEIASAYIDLKRRNILSAIGNSEHALVNLQYFNELKGSEKDFIKDFVHIIKTRESVQCVINVIYFINKFFIEKARITELIG
;
A
#
# COMPACT_ATOMS: atom_id res chain seq x y z
N MET A 1 4.04 -23.03 29.17
CA MET A 1 5.07 -22.42 28.30
C MET A 1 4.44 -22.25 26.93
N ASN A 2 4.32 -21.03 26.42
CA ASN A 2 3.90 -20.84 25.03
C ASN A 2 5.06 -21.30 24.14
N ASN A 3 4.79 -22.14 23.15
CA ASN A 3 5.79 -22.48 22.14
C ASN A 3 5.85 -21.38 21.06
N CYS A 4 6.86 -21.42 20.18
CA CYS A 4 7.03 -20.43 19.10
C CYS A 4 5.75 -20.27 18.24
N ASN A 5 5.06 -21.36 17.91
CA ASN A 5 3.85 -21.33 17.09
C ASN A 5 2.67 -20.64 17.78
N ASP A 6 2.50 -20.85 19.08
CA ASP A 6 1.44 -20.19 19.86
C ASP A 6 1.65 -18.67 19.87
N LEU A 7 2.89 -18.22 20.07
CA LEU A 7 3.24 -16.80 20.05
C LEU A 7 3.00 -16.17 18.67
N ILE A 8 3.34 -16.89 17.59
CA ILE A 8 3.04 -16.46 16.21
C ILE A 8 1.53 -16.27 16.03
N ASN A 9 0.72 -17.26 16.42
CA ASN A 9 -0.72 -17.20 16.21
C ASN A 9 -1.38 -16.08 17.01
N ILE A 10 -0.94 -15.86 18.26
CA ILE A 10 -1.39 -14.73 19.08
C ILE A 10 -0.99 -13.40 18.42
N GLY A 11 0.26 -13.29 17.96
CA GLY A 11 0.75 -12.10 17.27
C GLY A 11 -0.07 -11.77 16.03
N ILE A 12 -0.40 -12.77 15.21
CA ILE A 12 -1.25 -12.59 14.00
C ILE A 12 -2.67 -12.15 14.39
N SER A 13 -3.25 -12.75 15.43
CA SER A 13 -4.58 -12.35 15.92
C SER A 13 -4.63 -10.90 16.41
N LEU A 14 -3.59 -10.47 17.14
CA LEU A 14 -3.42 -9.09 17.60
C LEU A 14 -3.22 -8.13 16.43
N TYR A 15 -2.39 -8.50 15.45
CA TYR A 15 -2.18 -7.74 14.22
C TYR A 15 -3.51 -7.51 13.48
N ASN A 16 -4.29 -8.57 13.26
CA ASN A 16 -5.58 -8.50 12.58
C ASN A 16 -6.63 -7.68 13.36
N SER A 17 -6.43 -7.53 14.67
CA SER A 17 -7.21 -6.66 15.56
C SER A 17 -6.64 -5.25 15.67
N SER A 18 -5.66 -4.88 14.82
CA SER A 18 -4.96 -3.60 14.80
C SER A 18 -4.23 -3.24 16.11
N LYS A 19 -3.97 -4.24 16.96
CA LYS A 19 -3.22 -4.11 18.22
C LYS A 19 -1.72 -4.27 17.94
N PHE A 20 -1.17 -3.40 17.11
CA PHE A 20 0.17 -3.57 16.54
C PHE A 20 1.29 -3.59 17.58
N LYS A 21 1.18 -2.79 18.65
CA LYS A 21 2.17 -2.81 19.74
C LYS A 21 2.21 -4.16 20.45
N GLU A 22 1.05 -4.73 20.75
CA GLU A 22 0.92 -6.03 21.42
C GLU A 22 1.37 -7.16 20.48
N ALA A 23 1.03 -7.08 19.19
CA ALA A 23 1.51 -8.01 18.17
C ALA A 23 3.05 -7.99 18.06
N TYR A 24 3.65 -6.80 18.07
CA TYR A 24 5.10 -6.61 18.03
C TYR A 24 5.82 -7.29 19.20
N GLU A 25 5.30 -7.12 20.41
CA GLU A 25 5.82 -7.80 21.61
C GLU A 25 5.78 -9.32 21.45
N LYS A 26 4.67 -9.87 20.93
CA LYS A 26 4.54 -11.31 20.69
C LYS A 26 5.47 -11.85 19.61
N PHE A 27 5.71 -11.10 18.54
CA PHE A 27 6.69 -11.50 17.53
C PHE A 27 8.13 -11.41 18.03
N ASN A 28 8.47 -10.46 18.92
CA ASN A 28 9.77 -10.44 19.58
C ASN A 28 9.96 -11.63 20.54
N GLU A 29 8.92 -11.96 21.32
CA GLU A 29 8.93 -13.17 22.16
C GLU A 29 9.11 -14.43 21.29
N ALA A 30 8.43 -14.52 20.15
CA ALA A 30 8.59 -15.63 19.22
C ALA A 30 10.02 -15.71 18.67
N LEU A 31 10.62 -14.61 18.20
CA LEU A 31 12.01 -14.60 17.71
C LEU A 31 13.02 -15.04 18.78
N ASN A 32 12.77 -14.80 20.06
CA ASN A 32 13.65 -15.30 21.13
C ASN A 32 13.64 -16.84 21.21
N LEU A 33 12.59 -17.51 20.75
CA LEU A 33 12.47 -18.97 20.73
C LEU A 33 12.83 -19.57 19.36
N CYS A 34 12.62 -18.83 18.28
CA CYS A 34 12.81 -19.27 16.89
C CYS A 34 13.45 -18.14 16.07
N SER A 35 14.74 -17.87 16.33
CA SER A 35 15.46 -16.65 15.92
C SER A 35 15.56 -16.37 14.42
N ASN A 36 15.32 -17.38 13.58
CA ASN A 36 15.41 -17.28 12.12
C ASN A 36 14.13 -17.76 11.42
N ASP A 37 13.01 -17.86 12.12
CA ASP A 37 11.76 -18.26 11.50
C ASP A 37 11.24 -17.15 10.57
N GLU A 38 11.26 -17.41 9.26
CA GLU A 38 10.92 -16.41 8.25
C GLU A 38 9.49 -15.88 8.38
N LYS A 39 8.56 -16.70 8.89
CA LYS A 39 7.18 -16.29 9.15
C LYS A 39 7.13 -15.27 10.28
N VAL A 40 7.86 -15.51 11.37
CA VAL A 40 7.94 -14.53 12.47
C VAL A 40 8.55 -13.21 11.99
N ILE A 41 9.65 -13.28 11.24
CA ILE A 41 10.35 -12.11 10.69
C ILE A 41 9.40 -11.31 9.78
N LEU A 42 8.71 -11.98 8.85
CA LEU A 42 7.71 -11.36 7.97
C LEU A 42 6.65 -10.59 8.78
N TRP A 43 6.04 -11.25 9.78
CA TRP A 43 4.98 -10.63 10.56
C TRP A 43 5.47 -9.50 11.46
N LYS A 44 6.68 -9.61 12.01
CA LYS A 44 7.33 -8.50 12.73
C LYS A 44 7.54 -7.31 11.80
N GLY A 45 8.09 -7.52 10.61
CA GLY A 45 8.34 -6.46 9.63
C GLY A 45 7.05 -5.77 9.16
N LYS A 46 5.98 -6.55 8.91
CA LYS A 46 4.64 -5.99 8.65
C LYS A 46 4.13 -5.17 9.84
N THR A 47 4.33 -5.64 11.06
CA THR A 47 3.90 -4.92 12.27
C THR A 47 4.66 -3.61 12.44
N GLU A 48 5.97 -3.60 12.20
CA GLU A 48 6.80 -2.38 12.22
C GLU A 48 6.31 -1.36 11.18
N LEU A 49 6.00 -1.83 9.97
CA LEU A 49 5.40 -1.00 8.91
C LEU A 49 4.08 -0.36 9.37
N MET A 50 3.18 -1.15 9.97
CA MET A 50 1.89 -0.66 10.48
C MET A 50 2.02 0.31 11.66
N MET A 51 3.11 0.22 12.42
CA MET A 51 3.45 1.18 13.47
C MET A 51 4.15 2.45 12.92
N GLY A 52 4.38 2.54 11.61
CA GLY A 52 5.12 3.65 10.99
C GLY A 52 6.64 3.61 11.19
N LYS A 53 7.17 2.52 11.77
CA LYS A 53 8.59 2.29 12.03
C LYS A 53 9.29 1.82 10.75
N LEU A 54 9.43 2.74 9.79
CA LEU A 54 9.87 2.39 8.43
C LEU A 54 11.31 1.86 8.39
N ASP A 55 12.24 2.50 9.10
CA ASP A 55 13.65 2.08 9.10
C ASP A 55 13.81 0.66 9.65
N GLU A 56 13.08 0.33 10.73
CA GLU A 56 13.05 -1.00 11.32
C GLU A 56 12.38 -2.01 10.39
N ALA A 57 11.24 -1.66 9.79
CA ALA A 57 10.53 -2.53 8.85
C ALA A 57 11.43 -2.89 7.65
N ILE A 58 12.13 -1.91 7.07
CA ILE A 58 13.07 -2.13 5.96
C ILE A 58 14.16 -3.12 6.37
N LYS A 59 14.81 -2.88 7.52
CA LYS A 59 15.88 -3.76 8.02
C LYS A 59 15.38 -5.17 8.30
N THR A 60 14.24 -5.31 8.96
CA THR A 60 13.66 -6.62 9.29
C THR A 60 13.29 -7.39 8.01
N LEU A 61 12.58 -6.75 7.08
CA LEU A 61 12.08 -7.42 5.87
C LEU A 61 13.19 -7.80 4.88
N GLN A 62 14.30 -7.05 4.85
CA GLN A 62 15.48 -7.39 4.04
C GLN A 62 16.12 -8.72 4.43
N THR A 63 15.88 -9.23 5.65
CA THR A 63 16.43 -10.51 6.10
C THR A 63 15.69 -11.73 5.53
N VAL A 64 14.51 -11.53 4.91
CA VAL A 64 13.69 -12.59 4.29
C VAL A 64 13.36 -12.25 2.82
N PRO A 65 14.38 -12.12 1.96
CA PRO A 65 14.22 -11.52 0.63
C PRO A 65 13.46 -12.41 -0.38
N ASN A 66 13.25 -13.69 -0.07
CA ASN A 66 12.69 -14.68 -1.01
C ASN A 66 11.19 -14.93 -0.82
N ILE A 67 10.53 -14.19 0.07
CA ILE A 67 9.08 -14.31 0.32
C ILE A 67 8.37 -13.17 -0.40
N ALA A 68 7.40 -13.49 -1.27
CA ALA A 68 6.67 -12.49 -2.05
C ALA A 68 5.97 -11.43 -1.16
N GLU A 69 5.36 -11.86 -0.05
CA GLU A 69 4.75 -10.98 0.94
C GLU A 69 5.78 -10.05 1.61
N ALA A 70 7.01 -10.53 1.85
CA ALA A 70 8.08 -9.72 2.42
C ALA A 70 8.60 -8.70 1.40
N GLN A 71 8.79 -9.12 0.15
CA GLN A 71 9.19 -8.24 -0.95
C GLN A 71 8.17 -7.12 -1.17
N TYR A 72 6.87 -7.44 -1.18
CA TYR A 72 5.82 -6.43 -1.25
C TYR A 72 5.89 -5.46 -0.06
N SER A 73 5.99 -5.99 1.16
CA SER A 73 6.01 -5.16 2.38
C SER A 73 7.25 -4.27 2.43
N LEU A 74 8.40 -4.78 1.96
CA LEU A 74 9.65 -4.04 1.87
C LEU A 74 9.57 -2.95 0.82
N SER A 75 9.03 -3.25 -0.35
CA SER A 75 8.77 -2.27 -1.40
C SER A 75 7.87 -1.15 -0.89
N LEU A 76 6.80 -1.49 -0.17
CA LEU A 76 5.89 -0.50 0.42
C LEU A 76 6.62 0.34 1.48
N ALA A 77 7.42 -0.27 2.34
CA ALA A 77 8.21 0.45 3.35
C ALA A 77 9.20 1.43 2.70
N LEU A 78 9.92 1.00 1.66
CA LEU A 78 10.84 1.84 0.88
C LEU A 78 10.12 2.97 0.15
N TYR A 79 9.02 2.66 -0.53
CA TYR A 79 8.17 3.65 -1.19
C TYR A 79 7.72 4.73 -0.21
N LEU A 80 7.21 4.33 0.95
CA LEU A 80 6.81 5.23 2.02
C LEU A 80 8.00 6.00 2.61
N TYR A 81 9.17 5.38 2.71
CA TYR A 81 10.38 6.00 3.23
C TYR A 81 10.93 7.08 2.30
N SER A 82 10.79 6.87 0.99
CA SER A 82 11.26 7.81 -0.03
C SER A 82 10.74 9.24 0.16
N PHE A 83 9.52 9.40 0.70
CA PHE A 83 8.91 10.71 0.96
C PHE A 83 9.57 11.51 2.10
N PHE A 84 10.43 10.91 2.92
CA PHE A 84 11.07 11.56 4.08
C PHE A 84 12.53 11.90 3.85
N ILE A 85 13.08 11.54 2.69
CA ILE A 85 14.49 11.67 2.39
C ILE A 85 14.73 12.55 1.17
N LYS A 86 15.90 13.17 1.12
CA LYS A 86 16.29 14.04 0.01
C LYS A 86 16.53 13.25 -1.29
N ASP A 87 17.17 12.08 -1.18
CA ASP A 87 17.49 11.19 -2.31
C ASP A 87 16.36 10.16 -2.56
N HIS A 88 15.14 10.67 -2.74
CA HIS A 88 13.95 9.85 -2.91
C HIS A 88 14.00 9.00 -4.19
N GLN A 89 14.68 9.46 -5.24
CA GLN A 89 14.74 8.75 -6.53
C GLN A 89 15.44 7.40 -6.42
N LYS A 90 16.57 7.32 -5.71
CA LYS A 90 17.28 6.06 -5.48
C LYS A 90 16.43 5.08 -4.69
N ILE A 91 15.78 5.53 -3.62
CA ILE A 91 14.92 4.67 -2.81
C ILE A 91 13.67 4.23 -3.58
N LEU A 92 13.12 5.06 -4.46
CA LEU A 92 12.03 4.66 -5.36
C LEU A 92 12.48 3.58 -6.35
N GLN A 93 13.73 3.60 -6.83
CA GLN A 93 14.28 2.52 -7.65
C GLN A 93 14.42 1.21 -6.85
N ASP A 94 14.89 1.29 -5.61
CA ASP A 94 14.94 0.11 -4.71
C ASP A 94 13.52 -0.42 -4.44
N ALA A 95 12.56 0.47 -4.17
CA ALA A 95 11.16 0.11 -3.99
C ALA A 95 10.60 -0.58 -5.25
N LEU A 96 10.89 -0.04 -6.43
CA LEU A 96 10.46 -0.60 -7.71
C LEU A 96 10.99 -2.02 -7.90
N PHE A 97 12.29 -2.23 -7.63
CA PHE A 97 12.92 -3.55 -7.73
C PHE A 97 12.16 -4.60 -6.90
N TYR A 98 11.88 -4.31 -5.62
CA TYR A 98 11.15 -5.23 -4.76
C TYR A 98 9.67 -5.39 -5.15
N ALA A 99 9.02 -4.36 -5.71
CA ALA A 99 7.66 -4.50 -6.24
C ALA A 99 7.62 -5.49 -7.41
N SER A 100 8.55 -5.35 -8.38
CA SER A 100 8.64 -6.24 -9.53
C SER A 100 9.04 -7.68 -9.16
N GLU A 101 9.86 -7.86 -8.12
CA GLU A 101 10.11 -9.19 -7.52
C GLU A 101 8.83 -9.77 -6.89
N ALA A 102 8.10 -8.98 -6.11
CA ALA A 102 6.85 -9.42 -5.49
C ALA A 102 5.81 -9.83 -6.55
N VAL A 103 5.68 -9.08 -7.66
CA VAL A 103 4.83 -9.45 -8.81
C VAL A 103 5.26 -10.79 -9.40
N ARG A 104 6.55 -11.02 -9.61
CA ARG A 104 7.07 -12.26 -10.19
C ARG A 104 6.82 -13.48 -9.30
N ASN A 105 6.98 -13.31 -7.98
CA ASN A 105 6.91 -14.41 -7.01
C ASN A 105 5.49 -14.66 -6.47
N SER A 106 4.54 -13.74 -6.71
CA SER A 106 3.15 -13.86 -6.26
C SER A 106 2.15 -14.34 -7.32
N LYS A 107 2.59 -14.84 -8.49
CA LYS A 107 1.69 -15.19 -9.62
C LYS A 107 0.52 -16.11 -9.25
N ASN A 108 0.71 -17.00 -8.28
CA ASN A 108 -0.33 -17.94 -7.82
C ASN A 108 -1.24 -17.36 -6.72
N ASN A 109 -0.88 -16.20 -6.16
CA ASN A 109 -1.66 -15.44 -5.18
C ASN A 109 -2.23 -14.19 -5.86
N LYS A 110 -3.42 -14.32 -6.46
CA LYS A 110 -4.09 -13.26 -7.23
C LYS A 110 -4.15 -11.92 -6.48
N VAL A 111 -4.40 -11.98 -5.17
CA VAL A 111 -4.51 -10.83 -4.27
C VAL A 111 -3.20 -10.07 -4.21
N LEU A 112 -2.15 -10.75 -3.76
CA LEU A 112 -0.83 -10.18 -3.59
C LEU A 112 -0.27 -9.71 -4.94
N ASN A 113 -0.54 -10.45 -6.01
CA ASN A 113 -0.12 -10.08 -7.35
C ASN A 113 -0.74 -8.75 -7.81
N ASN A 114 -2.06 -8.60 -7.66
CA ASN A 114 -2.76 -7.37 -8.00
C ASN A 114 -2.23 -6.17 -7.20
N LEU A 115 -1.95 -6.37 -5.91
CA LEU A 115 -1.49 -5.28 -5.05
C LEU A 115 -0.02 -4.92 -5.30
N SER A 116 0.81 -5.91 -5.62
CA SER A 116 2.18 -5.68 -6.05
C SER A 116 2.24 -4.94 -7.39
N ASN A 117 1.38 -5.29 -8.36
CA ASN A 117 1.26 -4.56 -9.61
C ASN A 117 0.80 -3.11 -9.39
N LEU A 118 -0.17 -2.88 -8.49
CA LEU A 118 -0.60 -1.53 -8.14
C LEU A 118 0.57 -0.73 -7.55
N LEU A 119 1.31 -1.30 -6.60
CA LEU A 119 2.45 -0.64 -5.99
C LEU A 119 3.54 -0.32 -7.02
N GLU A 120 3.83 -1.25 -7.93
CA GLU A 120 4.75 -1.04 -9.07
C GLU A 120 4.30 0.14 -9.95
N ILE A 121 3.01 0.22 -10.28
CA ILE A 121 2.43 1.34 -11.03
C ILE A 121 2.60 2.68 -10.30
N LEU A 122 2.31 2.73 -9.00
CA LEU A 122 2.44 3.95 -8.20
C LEU A 122 3.90 4.43 -8.15
N ILE A 123 4.84 3.50 -7.97
CA ILE A 123 6.28 3.80 -7.94
C ILE A 123 6.76 4.29 -9.31
N LEU A 124 6.37 3.64 -10.41
CA LEU A 124 6.70 4.10 -11.77
C LEU A 124 6.15 5.51 -12.02
N ALA A 125 4.91 5.78 -11.61
CA ALA A 125 4.33 7.10 -11.75
C ALA A 125 5.09 8.16 -10.93
N GLU A 126 5.58 7.84 -9.73
CA GLU A 126 6.46 8.72 -8.94
C GLU A 126 7.80 8.99 -9.62
N LEU A 127 8.36 8.00 -10.30
CA LEU A 127 9.59 8.12 -11.09
C LEU A 127 9.38 8.88 -12.42
N ASN A 128 8.17 9.43 -12.66
CA ASN A 128 7.73 10.04 -13.92
C ASN A 128 7.70 9.07 -15.13
N LEU A 129 7.71 7.77 -14.86
CA LEU A 129 7.64 6.67 -15.82
C LEU A 129 6.18 6.29 -16.13
N THR A 130 5.37 7.30 -16.42
CA THR A 130 3.90 7.15 -16.52
C THR A 130 3.44 6.29 -17.69
N ASN A 131 4.26 6.15 -18.74
CA ASN A 131 3.96 5.29 -19.87
C ASN A 131 4.14 3.81 -19.53
N GLU A 132 5.24 3.45 -18.87
CA GLU A 132 5.43 2.10 -18.34
C GLU A 132 4.35 1.73 -17.33
N ALA A 133 3.97 2.67 -16.45
CA ALA A 133 2.87 2.49 -15.51
C ALA A 133 1.54 2.15 -16.23
N MET A 134 1.19 2.88 -17.30
CA MET A 134 -0.01 2.58 -18.10
C MET A 134 0.07 1.25 -18.85
N GLN A 135 1.26 0.85 -19.32
CA GLN A 135 1.45 -0.43 -19.99
C GLN A 135 1.17 -1.60 -19.05
N ILE A 136 1.60 -1.50 -17.79
CA ILE A 136 1.25 -2.50 -16.77
C ILE A 136 -0.27 -2.51 -16.55
N LEU A 137 -0.88 -1.34 -16.31
CA LEU A 137 -2.31 -1.23 -16.02
C LEU A 137 -3.21 -1.83 -17.11
N THR A 138 -2.83 -1.65 -18.38
CA THR A 138 -3.61 -2.10 -19.54
C THR A 138 -3.29 -3.53 -19.99
N LYS A 139 -2.35 -4.21 -19.33
CA LYS A 139 -1.92 -5.56 -19.70
C LYS A 139 -3.06 -6.57 -19.49
N SER A 140 -3.43 -7.27 -20.56
CA SER A 140 -4.61 -8.16 -20.65
C SER A 140 -4.72 -9.25 -19.58
N ASN A 141 -3.61 -9.64 -18.96
CA ASN A 141 -3.56 -10.73 -17.99
C ASN A 141 -3.66 -10.26 -16.53
N ILE A 142 -3.70 -8.95 -16.28
CA ILE A 142 -3.89 -8.43 -14.93
C ILE A 142 -5.38 -8.23 -14.68
N SER A 143 -5.98 -9.14 -13.91
CA SER A 143 -7.37 -9.02 -13.45
C SER A 143 -7.41 -8.14 -12.21
N PHE A 144 -7.18 -6.84 -12.40
CA PHE A 144 -7.40 -5.85 -11.34
C PHE A 144 -8.89 -5.85 -10.94
N PRO A 145 -9.20 -5.81 -9.63
CA PRO A 145 -10.48 -5.31 -9.19
C PRO A 145 -10.65 -3.88 -9.74
N PHE A 146 -11.84 -3.58 -10.29
CA PHE A 146 -12.12 -2.31 -10.97
C PHE A 146 -11.68 -1.07 -10.16
N ALA A 147 -11.86 -1.10 -8.85
CA ALA A 147 -11.43 -0.02 -7.96
C ALA A 147 -9.90 0.22 -7.96
N LEU A 148 -9.07 -0.83 -8.06
CA LEU A 148 -7.61 -0.69 -8.09
C LEU A 148 -7.13 -0.11 -9.43
N SER A 149 -7.78 -0.46 -10.54
CA SER A 149 -7.46 0.13 -11.84
C SER A 149 -7.81 1.62 -11.92
N GLU A 150 -8.91 2.03 -11.28
CA GLU A 150 -9.29 3.45 -11.19
C GLU A 150 -8.29 4.25 -10.34
N ILE A 151 -7.85 3.71 -9.20
CA ILE A 151 -6.81 4.33 -8.36
C ILE A 151 -5.51 4.50 -9.15
N ALA A 152 -5.07 3.44 -9.85
CA ALA A 152 -3.88 3.47 -10.69
C ALA A 152 -3.99 4.54 -11.80
N SER A 153 -5.11 4.55 -12.52
CA SER A 153 -5.38 5.51 -13.60
C SER A 153 -5.38 6.96 -13.09
N ALA A 154 -6.11 7.21 -12.00
CA ALA A 154 -6.17 8.52 -11.36
C ALA A 154 -4.77 9.03 -10.96
N TYR A 155 -3.95 8.15 -10.38
CA TYR A 155 -2.60 8.50 -9.95
C TYR A 155 -1.68 8.83 -11.13
N ILE A 156 -1.75 8.03 -12.19
CA ILE A 156 -0.99 8.27 -13.41
C ILE A 156 -1.39 9.61 -14.04
N ASP A 157 -2.69 9.88 -14.15
CA ASP A 157 -3.21 11.13 -14.69
C ASP A 157 -2.78 12.34 -13.86
N LEU A 158 -2.78 12.22 -12.53
CA LEU A 158 -2.27 13.25 -11.63
C LEU A 158 -0.80 13.56 -11.93
N LYS A 159 0.04 12.51 -12.09
CA LYS A 159 1.46 12.68 -12.43
C LYS A 159 1.68 13.25 -13.83
N ARG A 160 0.76 13.00 -14.76
CA ARG A 160 0.72 13.64 -16.09
C ARG A 160 0.18 15.07 -16.08
N ARG A 161 -0.24 15.60 -14.92
CA ARG A 161 -0.93 16.90 -14.76
C ARG A 161 -2.28 16.97 -15.49
N ASN A 162 -2.90 15.82 -15.78
CA ASN A 162 -4.24 15.72 -16.34
C ASN A 162 -5.29 15.72 -15.22
N ILE A 163 -5.46 16.90 -14.59
CA ILE A 163 -6.22 17.05 -13.34
C ILE A 163 -7.69 16.62 -13.50
N LEU A 164 -8.33 16.97 -14.63
CA LEU A 164 -9.74 16.64 -14.86
C LEU A 164 -9.98 15.13 -14.95
N SER A 165 -9.12 14.41 -15.67
CA SER A 165 -9.19 12.94 -15.76
C SER A 165 -8.90 12.29 -14.41
N ALA A 166 -7.90 12.80 -13.67
CA ALA A 166 -7.57 12.30 -12.35
C ALA A 166 -8.73 12.42 -11.35
N ILE A 167 -9.49 13.52 -11.40
CA ILE A 167 -10.68 13.73 -10.55
C ILE A 167 -11.76 12.70 -10.87
N GLY A 168 -12.12 12.54 -12.15
CA GLY A 168 -13.17 11.60 -12.56
C GLY A 168 -12.88 10.15 -12.13
N ASN A 169 -11.64 9.70 -12.36
CA ASN A 169 -11.20 8.35 -11.95
C ASN A 169 -11.17 8.20 -10.42
N SER A 170 -10.82 9.26 -9.67
CA SER A 170 -10.81 9.24 -8.20
C SER A 170 -12.22 9.12 -7.61
N GLU A 171 -13.21 9.81 -8.19
CA GLU A 171 -14.60 9.74 -7.76
C GLU A 171 -15.18 8.34 -8.00
N HIS A 172 -14.90 7.76 -9.17
CA HIS A 172 -15.26 6.37 -9.48
C HIS A 172 -14.59 5.39 -8.51
N ALA A 173 -13.31 5.58 -8.20
CA ALA A 173 -12.60 4.76 -7.22
C ALA A 173 -13.25 4.83 -5.83
N LEU A 174 -13.66 6.02 -5.36
CA LEU A 174 -14.29 6.22 -4.04
C LEU A 174 -15.66 5.56 -3.92
N VAL A 175 -16.49 5.63 -4.96
CA VAL A 175 -17.77 4.92 -5.02
C VAL A 175 -17.53 3.41 -4.93
N ASN A 176 -16.53 2.92 -5.67
CA ASN A 176 -16.17 1.50 -5.64
C ASN A 176 -15.42 1.09 -4.37
N LEU A 177 -14.80 2.03 -3.64
CA LEU A 177 -14.11 1.75 -2.38
C LEU A 177 -15.09 1.31 -1.29
N GLN A 178 -16.37 1.72 -1.38
CA GLN A 178 -17.43 1.26 -0.47
C GLN A 178 -17.72 -0.25 -0.63
N TYR A 179 -17.47 -0.83 -1.80
CA TYR A 179 -17.58 -2.27 -2.06
C TYR A 179 -16.43 -3.09 -1.44
N PHE A 180 -15.31 -2.48 -1.04
CA PHE A 180 -14.23 -3.22 -0.35
C PHE A 180 -14.65 -3.80 1.01
N ASN A 181 -15.73 -3.27 1.60
CA ASN A 181 -16.31 -3.83 2.82
C ASN A 181 -16.87 -5.25 2.64
N GLU A 182 -17.09 -5.68 1.39
CA GLU A 182 -17.62 -7.00 1.03
C GLU A 182 -16.52 -8.07 0.81
N LEU A 183 -15.24 -7.67 0.78
CA LEU A 183 -14.12 -8.62 0.63
C LEU A 183 -13.94 -9.50 1.87
N LYS A 184 -13.52 -10.76 1.65
CA LYS A 184 -13.32 -11.77 2.70
C LYS A 184 -11.86 -12.26 2.72
N GLY A 185 -11.40 -12.69 3.89
CA GLY A 185 -10.07 -13.32 4.04
C GLY A 185 -8.89 -12.35 3.89
N SER A 186 -7.78 -12.84 3.33
CA SER A 186 -6.50 -12.13 3.23
C SER A 186 -6.55 -10.82 2.42
N GLU A 187 -7.50 -10.70 1.48
CA GLU A 187 -7.78 -9.49 0.69
C GLU A 187 -8.19 -8.31 1.57
N LYS A 188 -9.05 -8.58 2.56
CA LYS A 188 -9.56 -7.57 3.49
C LYS A 188 -8.47 -7.05 4.41
N ASP A 189 -7.66 -7.94 4.96
CA ASP A 189 -6.62 -7.57 5.92
C ASP A 189 -5.52 -6.75 5.25
N PHE A 190 -5.21 -7.06 3.99
CA PHE A 190 -4.26 -6.28 3.21
C PHE A 190 -4.77 -4.89 2.82
N ILE A 191 -6.02 -4.78 2.36
CA ILE A 191 -6.60 -3.49 1.98
C ILE A 191 -6.76 -2.60 3.21
N LYS A 192 -7.06 -3.19 4.38
CA LYS A 192 -6.99 -2.45 5.66
C LYS A 192 -5.58 -1.91 5.93
N ASP A 193 -4.54 -2.70 5.71
CA ASP A 193 -3.16 -2.27 5.90
C ASP A 193 -2.83 -1.09 4.98
N PHE A 194 -3.16 -1.20 3.68
CA PHE A 194 -2.98 -0.14 2.70
C PHE A 194 -3.77 1.14 3.04
N VAL A 195 -5.05 1.01 3.39
CA VAL A 195 -5.92 2.14 3.76
C VAL A 195 -5.48 2.80 5.06
N HIS A 196 -5.03 2.02 6.06
CA HIS A 196 -4.55 2.56 7.33
C HIS A 196 -3.26 3.36 7.13
N ILE A 197 -2.33 2.84 6.34
CA ILE A 197 -1.09 3.54 5.96
C ILE A 197 -1.40 4.84 5.20
N ILE A 198 -2.36 4.80 4.27
CA ILE A 198 -2.86 5.98 3.55
C ILE A 198 -3.47 7.02 4.48
N LYS A 199 -4.29 6.61 5.46
CA LYS A 199 -4.99 7.50 6.39
C LYS A 199 -4.09 8.13 7.46
N THR A 200 -2.94 7.52 7.76
CA THR A 200 -2.06 7.96 8.85
C THR A 200 -0.94 8.90 8.41
N ARG A 201 -0.85 9.26 7.11
CA ARG A 201 0.21 10.13 6.58
C ARG A 201 -0.31 11.42 5.98
N GLU A 202 0.20 12.55 6.47
CA GLU A 202 -0.13 13.91 6.00
C GLU A 202 0.15 14.13 4.50
N SER A 203 1.09 13.41 3.89
CA SER A 203 1.37 13.49 2.45
C SER A 203 0.33 12.77 1.57
N VAL A 204 -0.30 11.72 2.07
CA VAL A 204 -1.44 11.07 1.42
C VAL A 204 -2.75 11.73 1.83
N GLN A 205 -2.82 12.27 3.05
CA GLN A 205 -3.77 13.29 3.42
C GLN A 205 -3.65 14.49 2.49
N CYS A 206 -2.51 14.78 1.84
CA CYS A 206 -2.43 15.80 0.80
C CYS A 206 -3.08 15.35 -0.51
N VAL A 207 -3.03 14.07 -0.90
CA VAL A 207 -3.79 13.55 -2.06
C VAL A 207 -5.30 13.49 -1.74
N ILE A 208 -5.66 13.03 -0.55
CA ILE A 208 -7.03 13.04 -0.02
C ILE A 208 -7.53 14.48 0.20
N ASN A 209 -6.69 15.40 0.66
CA ASN A 209 -7.00 16.83 0.85
C ASN A 209 -7.01 17.56 -0.48
N VAL A 210 -6.23 17.17 -1.49
CA VAL A 210 -6.37 17.70 -2.85
C VAL A 210 -7.73 17.25 -3.40
N ILE A 211 -8.11 15.99 -3.21
CA ILE A 211 -9.45 15.49 -3.54
C ILE A 211 -10.56 16.20 -2.73
N TYR A 212 -10.33 16.49 -1.43
CA TYR A 212 -11.28 17.16 -0.53
C TYR A 212 -11.37 18.68 -0.79
N PHE A 213 -10.25 19.34 -1.10
CA PHE A 213 -10.14 20.76 -1.42
C PHE A 213 -10.72 21.05 -2.80
N ILE A 214 -10.52 20.16 -3.76
CA ILE A 214 -11.18 20.19 -5.08
C ILE A 214 -12.69 20.02 -4.90
N ASN A 215 -13.16 19.03 -4.13
CA ASN A 215 -14.59 18.86 -3.83
C ASN A 215 -15.21 20.11 -3.20
N LYS A 216 -14.53 20.72 -2.20
CA LYS A 216 -15.01 21.94 -1.54
C LYS A 216 -15.02 23.16 -2.48
N PHE A 217 -14.01 23.30 -3.33
CA PHE A 217 -13.90 24.41 -4.30
C PHE A 217 -15.01 24.35 -5.37
N PHE A 218 -15.38 23.16 -5.84
CA PHE A 218 -16.47 23.00 -6.82
C PHE A 218 -17.86 23.14 -6.19
N ILE A 219 -18.08 22.69 -4.95
CA ILE A 219 -19.34 22.89 -4.21
C ILE A 219 -19.59 24.39 -3.94
N GLU A 220 -18.57 25.15 -3.53
CA GLU A 220 -18.74 26.60 -3.31
C GLU A 220 -18.91 27.38 -4.62
N LYS A 221 -18.25 26.97 -5.71
CA LYS A 221 -18.45 27.57 -7.03
C LYS A 221 -19.88 27.35 -7.55
N ALA A 222 -20.44 26.14 -7.36
CA ALA A 222 -21.83 25.83 -7.72
C ALA A 222 -22.83 26.68 -6.92
N ARG A 223 -22.60 26.84 -5.61
CA ARG A 223 -23.42 27.69 -4.71
C ARG A 223 -23.40 29.17 -5.10
N ILE A 224 -22.24 29.66 -5.55
CA ILE A 224 -22.08 31.04 -6.00
C ILE A 224 -22.85 31.25 -7.32
N THR A 225 -22.75 30.35 -8.30
CA THR A 225 -23.52 30.47 -9.56
C THR A 225 -25.04 30.39 -9.39
N GLU A 226 -25.56 29.70 -8.38
CA GLU A 226 -27.00 29.70 -8.04
C GLU A 226 -27.47 30.97 -7.32
N LEU A 227 -26.56 31.76 -6.74
CA LEU A 227 -26.88 33.01 -6.04
C LEU A 227 -26.78 34.26 -6.92
N ILE A 228 -26.17 34.17 -8.10
CA ILE A 228 -26.04 35.27 -9.09
C ILE A 228 -26.75 35.01 -10.42
N GLY A 229 -27.51 33.91 -10.52
CA GLY A 229 -28.47 33.64 -11.59
C GLY A 229 -29.89 33.83 -11.09
#